data_AF-A0A7S1REU1-F1
#
_entry.id   AF-A0A7S1REU1-F1
#
_cell.length_a   1.000
_cell.length_b   1.000
_cell.length_c   1.000
_cell.angle_alpha   90.00
_cell.angle_beta   90.00
_cell.angle_gamma   90.00
#
_symmetry.space_group_name_H-M   'P 1'
#
loop_
_entity.id
_entity.type
_entity.pdbx_description
1 polymer ?
#
loop_
_entity_poly.entity_id
_entity_poly.type
_entity_poly.pdbx_seq_one_letter_code
_entity_poly.pdbx_strand_id
1 'polypeptide(L)'
;MASFSSGVMISKSEAERRRGDELRMRKQGLDPNRDDNWGGAVISRRQHRPTRVQKEDEKEREEAESLPLDLKDIVLKRPDHRLKWLQRALMLAGKKRVQLAAIYDIVTHKKFVDGISHGVGRQMRQLLLANLHLFSLKQQRALQSDSCRFNVFAEERPGEKDSEPDLRLDAGGSIDRVRSSRERSWRRSWSRSRSRSRS
;
A
#
# COMPACT_ATOMS: atom_id res chain seq x y z
N MET A 1 37.50 23.99 9.24
CA MET A 1 36.21 23.89 8.53
C MET A 1 36.18 24.98 7.46
N ALA A 2 36.26 24.61 6.19
CA ALA A 2 36.31 25.56 5.08
C ALA A 2 34.89 25.81 4.52
N SER A 3 34.38 27.02 4.69
CA SER A 3 33.12 27.47 4.10
C SER A 3 33.37 27.94 2.66
N PHE A 4 32.94 27.16 1.67
CA PHE A 4 32.95 27.58 0.28
C PHE A 4 31.70 28.43 0.01
N SER A 5 31.86 29.75 -0.04
CA SER A 5 30.83 30.64 -0.60
C SER A 5 30.85 30.50 -2.12
N SER A 6 29.88 29.77 -2.68
CA SER A 6 29.66 29.67 -4.12
C SER A 6 29.05 30.98 -4.64
N GLY A 7 29.90 31.96 -4.92
CA GLY A 7 29.52 33.15 -5.67
C GLY A 7 29.19 32.76 -7.10
N VAL A 8 27.91 32.54 -7.40
CA VAL A 8 27.43 32.37 -8.78
C VAL A 8 27.66 33.69 -9.50
N MET A 9 28.62 33.71 -10.44
CA MET A 9 28.85 34.86 -11.30
C MET A 9 27.66 35.00 -12.25
N ILE A 10 26.79 35.96 -11.97
CA ILE A 10 25.64 36.29 -12.82
C ILE A 10 26.17 36.98 -14.08
N SER A 11 25.81 36.46 -15.25
CA SER A 11 26.16 37.05 -16.53
C SER A 11 25.64 38.49 -16.65
N LYS A 12 26.37 39.36 -17.37
CA LYS A 12 25.95 40.76 -17.63
C LYS A 12 24.52 40.86 -18.16
N SER A 13 24.10 39.94 -19.02
CA SER A 13 22.74 39.90 -19.57
C SER A 13 21.68 39.61 -18.51
N GLU A 14 22.01 38.83 -17.50
CA GLU A 14 21.10 38.47 -16.42
C GLU A 14 21.05 39.55 -15.32
N ALA A 15 22.14 40.28 -15.13
CA ALA A 15 22.16 41.49 -14.31
C ALA A 15 21.27 42.61 -14.90
N GLU A 16 21.25 42.79 -16.22
CA GLU A 16 20.39 43.79 -16.88
C GLU A 16 18.90 43.43 -16.82
N ARG A 17 18.56 42.15 -17.01
CA ARG A 17 17.18 41.67 -16.81
C ARG A 17 16.69 41.93 -15.39
N ARG A 18 17.53 41.66 -14.38
CA ARG A 18 17.21 41.96 -12.98
C ARG A 18 16.92 43.44 -12.75
N ARG A 19 17.75 44.35 -13.27
CA ARG A 19 17.49 45.80 -13.16
C ARG A 19 16.18 46.22 -13.83
N GLY A 20 15.87 45.64 -14.99
CA GLY A 20 14.60 45.91 -15.69
C GLY A 20 13.37 45.46 -14.90
N ASP A 21 13.44 44.27 -14.29
CA ASP A 21 12.35 43.73 -13.48
C ASP A 21 12.19 44.47 -12.15
N GLU A 22 13.28 44.90 -11.51
CA GLU A 22 13.25 45.76 -10.31
C GLU A 22 12.55 47.10 -10.60
N LEU A 23 12.82 47.72 -11.76
CA LEU A 23 12.16 48.95 -12.20
C LEU A 23 10.66 48.76 -12.46
N ARG A 24 10.24 47.62 -13.04
CA ARG A 24 8.81 47.31 -13.23
C ARG A 24 8.10 47.09 -11.90
N MET A 25 8.72 46.35 -10.97
CA MET A 25 8.16 46.08 -9.64
C MET A 25 7.94 47.37 -8.86
N ARG A 26 8.91 48.29 -8.92
CA ARG A 26 8.83 49.60 -8.27
C ARG A 26 7.72 50.48 -8.84
N LYS A 27 7.52 50.44 -10.16
CA LYS A 27 6.41 51.16 -10.83
C LYS A 27 5.02 50.60 -10.45
N GLN A 28 4.93 49.32 -10.07
CA GLN A 28 3.72 48.68 -9.57
C GLN A 28 3.51 48.86 -8.05
N GLY A 29 4.43 49.56 -7.36
CA GLY A 29 4.33 49.80 -5.92
C GLY A 29 4.71 48.59 -5.05
N LEU A 30 5.30 47.53 -5.64
CA LEU A 30 5.91 46.43 -4.91
C LEU A 30 7.36 46.78 -4.59
N ASP A 31 7.57 47.55 -3.53
CA ASP A 31 8.90 47.85 -3.01
C ASP A 31 9.29 46.78 -1.96
N PRO A 32 10.29 45.92 -2.22
CA PRO A 32 10.64 44.81 -1.33
C PRO A 32 11.26 45.25 0.01
N ASN A 33 11.68 46.52 0.13
CA ASN A 33 12.20 47.10 1.37
C ASN A 33 11.15 47.85 2.20
N ARG A 34 9.88 47.81 1.79
CA ARG A 34 8.80 48.44 2.55
C ARG A 34 8.19 47.40 3.49
N ASP A 35 8.65 47.42 4.74
CA ASP A 35 8.27 46.47 5.80
C ASP A 35 6.77 46.47 6.16
N ASP A 36 6.00 47.43 5.66
CA ASP A 36 4.60 47.67 6.06
C ASP A 36 3.54 47.00 5.17
N ASN A 37 3.90 46.15 4.20
CA ASN A 37 2.92 45.58 3.27
C ASN A 37 3.10 44.08 3.00
N TRP A 38 3.22 43.27 4.05
CA TRP A 38 2.86 41.84 3.99
C TRP A 38 1.34 41.65 4.13
N GLY A 39 0.58 42.39 3.33
CA GLY A 39 -0.85 42.17 3.13
C GLY A 39 -1.08 40.84 2.41
N GLY A 40 -1.12 39.73 3.16
CA GLY A 40 -1.86 38.53 2.79
C GLY A 40 -1.44 37.82 1.49
N ALA A 41 -0.17 37.88 1.08
CA ALA A 41 0.32 36.96 0.06
C ALA A 41 0.37 35.55 0.66
N VAL A 42 -0.74 34.81 0.54
CA VAL A 42 -0.80 33.36 0.75
C VAL A 42 0.04 32.73 -0.36
N ILE A 43 1.36 32.71 -0.18
CA ILE A 43 2.25 31.89 -1.01
C ILE A 43 1.90 30.47 -0.61
N SER A 44 0.95 29.86 -1.33
CA SER A 44 0.66 28.43 -1.26
C SER A 44 1.95 27.70 -1.61
N ARG A 45 2.78 27.43 -0.61
CA ARG A 45 3.96 26.59 -0.75
C ARG A 45 3.43 25.24 -1.23
N ARG A 46 3.75 24.87 -2.47
CA ARG A 46 3.48 23.52 -2.97
C ARG A 46 4.27 22.56 -2.09
N GLN A 47 3.61 22.05 -1.06
CA GLN A 47 4.10 20.92 -0.30
C GLN A 47 4.21 19.78 -1.31
N HIS A 48 5.43 19.33 -1.56
CA HIS A 48 5.67 18.19 -2.42
C HIS A 48 4.94 17.01 -1.76
N ARG A 49 3.79 16.62 -2.33
CA ARG A 49 3.05 15.48 -1.82
C ARG A 49 3.99 14.29 -1.91
N PRO A 50 4.25 13.56 -0.80
CA PRO A 50 5.00 12.33 -0.90
C PRO A 50 4.34 11.47 -1.98
N THR A 51 5.17 10.98 -2.89
CA THR A 51 4.70 10.14 -3.99
C THR A 51 3.95 8.96 -3.39
N ARG A 52 2.81 8.58 -3.99
CA ARG A 52 1.93 7.53 -3.45
C ARG A 52 2.67 6.25 -3.04
N VAL A 53 3.75 5.92 -3.77
CA VAL A 53 4.63 4.79 -3.52
C VAL A 53 5.28 4.82 -2.12
N GLN A 54 5.79 5.97 -1.67
CA GLN A 54 6.47 6.05 -0.37
C GLN A 54 5.51 5.80 0.80
N LYS A 55 4.25 6.21 0.65
CA LYS A 55 3.22 6.01 1.68
C LYS A 55 2.80 4.55 1.80
N GLU A 56 2.79 3.81 0.70
CA GLU A 56 2.45 2.38 0.69
C GLU A 56 3.56 1.56 1.36
N ASP A 57 4.82 1.83 1.03
CA ASP A 57 5.98 1.13 1.63
C ASP A 57 6.07 1.30 3.15
N GLU A 58 5.75 2.50 3.66
CA GLU A 58 5.75 2.79 5.10
C GLU A 58 4.62 2.05 5.82
N LYS A 59 3.42 2.06 5.23
CA LYS A 59 2.29 1.31 5.77
C LYS A 59 2.56 -0.19 5.84
N GLU A 60 3.15 -0.77 4.81
CA GLU A 60 3.51 -2.20 4.79
C GLU A 60 4.57 -2.56 5.83
N ARG A 61 5.47 -1.63 6.14
CA ARG A 61 6.45 -1.79 7.21
C ARG A 61 5.77 -1.79 8.58
N GLU A 62 4.85 -0.86 8.83
CA GLU A 62 4.06 -0.84 10.06
C GLU A 62 3.23 -2.12 10.22
N GLU A 63 2.63 -2.61 9.14
CA GLU A 63 1.89 -3.87 9.13
C GLU A 63 2.81 -5.07 9.48
N ALA A 64 4.05 -5.07 8.99
CA ALA A 64 5.03 -6.10 9.34
C ALA A 64 5.45 -6.06 10.81
N GLU A 65 5.62 -4.88 11.38
CA GLU A 65 5.95 -4.70 12.80
C GLU A 65 4.77 -5.08 13.71
N SER A 66 3.54 -4.92 13.23
CA SER A 66 2.33 -5.31 13.96
C SER A 66 2.02 -6.82 13.93
N LEU A 67 2.69 -7.59 13.07
CA LEU A 67 2.42 -9.03 12.97
C LEU A 67 2.92 -9.76 14.22
N PRO A 68 2.05 -10.53 14.92
CA PRO A 68 2.50 -11.34 16.03
C PRO A 68 3.43 -12.43 15.51
N LEU A 69 4.67 -12.43 16.00
CA LEU A 69 5.69 -13.46 15.72
C LEU A 69 5.88 -14.40 16.92
N ASP A 70 5.11 -14.26 18.00
CA ASP A 70 5.15 -15.22 19.10
C ASP A 70 4.28 -16.45 18.77
N LEU A 71 4.84 -17.62 19.01
CA LEU A 71 4.21 -18.91 18.77
C LEU A 71 2.91 -19.06 19.57
N LYS A 72 2.90 -18.56 20.82
CA LYS A 72 1.75 -18.70 21.72
C LYS A 72 0.52 -17.98 21.15
N ASP A 73 0.71 -16.75 20.68
CA ASP A 73 -0.36 -15.92 20.13
C ASP A 73 -0.98 -16.51 18.86
N ILE A 74 -0.17 -17.20 18.05
CA ILE A 74 -0.62 -17.78 16.79
C ILE A 74 -1.34 -19.11 17.03
N VAL A 75 -0.83 -19.95 17.93
CA VAL A 75 -1.46 -21.24 18.27
C VAL A 75 -2.84 -21.03 18.90
N LEU A 76 -3.03 -19.97 19.69
CA LEU A 76 -4.32 -19.60 20.27
C LEU A 76 -5.38 -19.22 19.22
N LYS A 77 -4.99 -18.84 18.01
CA LYS A 77 -5.92 -18.50 16.93
C LYS A 77 -6.55 -19.75 16.31
N ARG A 78 -7.76 -19.57 15.76
CA ARG A 78 -8.46 -20.58 14.95
C ARG A 78 -7.62 -21.00 13.74
N PRO A 79 -7.73 -22.26 13.26
CA PRO A 79 -6.93 -22.77 12.13
C PRO A 79 -7.06 -21.90 10.86
N ASP A 80 -8.25 -21.40 10.55
CA ASP A 80 -8.48 -20.50 9.40
C ASP A 80 -7.72 -19.17 9.54
N HIS A 81 -7.62 -18.66 10.77
CA HIS A 81 -6.87 -17.44 11.06
C HIS A 81 -5.36 -17.70 10.99
N ARG A 82 -4.89 -18.89 11.37
CA ARG A 82 -3.49 -19.30 11.18
C ARG A 82 -3.13 -19.36 9.70
N LEU A 83 -4.03 -19.82 8.83
CA LEU A 83 -3.82 -19.85 7.38
C LEU A 83 -3.68 -18.42 6.82
N LYS A 84 -4.62 -17.53 7.18
CA LYS A 84 -4.56 -16.11 6.78
C LYS A 84 -3.29 -15.42 7.31
N TRP A 85 -2.89 -15.74 8.55
CA TRP A 85 -1.63 -15.26 9.12
C TRP A 85 -0.42 -15.75 8.30
N LEU A 86 -0.37 -17.03 7.94
CA LEU A 86 0.71 -17.61 7.15
C LEU A 86 0.82 -16.94 5.77
N GLN A 87 -0.31 -16.73 5.09
CA GLN A 87 -0.34 -15.99 3.80
C GLN A 87 0.27 -14.60 3.94
N ARG A 88 -0.16 -13.82 4.96
CA ARG A 88 0.37 -12.48 5.21
C ARG A 88 1.86 -12.49 5.58
N ALA A 89 2.27 -13.42 6.43
CA ALA A 89 3.65 -13.59 6.85
C ALA A 89 4.56 -13.90 5.64
N LEU A 90 4.15 -14.80 4.73
CA LEU A 90 4.90 -15.11 3.51
C LEU A 90 4.98 -13.92 2.54
N MET A 91 3.89 -13.16 2.36
CA MET A 91 3.91 -11.94 1.53
C MET A 91 4.91 -10.90 2.07
N LEU A 92 4.90 -10.66 3.38
CA LEU A 92 5.83 -9.70 4.01
C LEU A 92 7.26 -10.22 4.08
N ALA A 93 7.44 -11.54 4.17
CA ALA A 93 8.74 -12.17 4.05
C ALA A 93 9.33 -12.05 2.63
N GLY A 94 8.50 -12.16 1.58
CA GLY A 94 8.92 -11.87 0.20
C GLY A 94 9.44 -10.44 0.02
N LYS A 95 8.88 -9.49 0.78
CA LYS A 95 9.33 -8.09 0.86
C LYS A 95 10.48 -7.85 1.83
N LYS A 96 11.01 -8.91 2.48
CA LYS A 96 12.10 -8.86 3.46
C LYS A 96 11.81 -7.98 4.67
N ARG A 97 10.53 -7.80 5.03
CA ARG A 97 10.12 -7.02 6.22
C ARG A 97 10.07 -7.86 7.49
N VAL A 98 9.94 -9.18 7.35
CA VAL A 98 9.81 -10.14 8.46
C VAL A 98 10.92 -11.20 8.37
N GLN A 99 11.41 -11.67 9.51
CA GLN A 99 12.42 -12.73 9.58
C GLN A 99 11.81 -14.09 9.20
N LEU A 100 12.28 -14.65 8.09
CA LEU A 100 11.88 -15.98 7.59
C LEU A 100 12.17 -17.12 8.58
N ALA A 101 13.24 -17.00 9.37
CA ALA A 101 13.59 -17.98 10.39
C ALA A 101 12.47 -18.13 11.44
N ALA A 102 11.93 -17.01 11.95
CA ALA A 102 10.83 -17.03 12.90
C ALA A 102 9.56 -17.69 12.33
N ILE A 103 9.22 -17.38 11.07
CA ILE A 103 8.08 -18.00 10.38
C ILE A 103 8.29 -19.52 10.26
N TYR A 104 9.49 -19.95 9.88
CA TYR A 104 9.84 -21.38 9.77
C TYR A 104 9.70 -22.10 11.13
N ASP A 105 10.19 -21.50 12.21
CA ASP A 105 10.13 -22.08 13.56
C ASP A 105 8.68 -22.24 14.03
N ILE A 106 7.81 -21.27 13.74
CA ILE A 106 6.37 -21.34 14.06
C ILE A 106 5.70 -22.46 13.26
N VAL A 107 5.90 -22.49 11.95
CA VAL A 107 5.22 -23.41 11.04
C VAL A 107 5.62 -24.86 11.29
N THR A 108 6.89 -25.10 11.64
CA THR A 108 7.40 -26.45 11.94
C THR A 108 6.99 -26.96 13.33
N HIS A 109 6.45 -26.11 14.19
CA HIS A 109 6.08 -26.49 15.54
C HIS A 109 4.83 -27.38 15.58
N LYS A 110 4.86 -28.42 16.42
CA LYS A 110 3.77 -29.42 16.53
C LYS A 110 2.42 -28.79 16.85
N LYS A 111 2.39 -27.82 17.78
CA LYS A 111 1.14 -27.14 18.19
C LYS A 111 0.53 -26.26 17.10
N PHE A 112 1.31 -25.87 16.09
CA PHE A 112 0.78 -25.08 14.99
C PHE A 112 -0.13 -25.95 14.10
N VAL A 113 0.29 -27.18 13.84
CA VAL A 113 -0.44 -28.17 13.02
C VAL A 113 -1.57 -28.86 13.78
N ASP A 114 -1.51 -28.83 15.11
CA ASP A 114 -2.52 -29.45 15.96
C ASP A 114 -3.91 -28.80 15.81
N GLY A 115 -4.94 -29.64 15.70
CA GLY A 115 -6.34 -29.24 15.49
C GLY A 115 -6.67 -28.63 14.12
N ILE A 116 -5.80 -28.78 13.11
CA ILE A 116 -6.06 -28.31 11.75
C ILE A 116 -6.88 -29.33 10.95
N SER A 117 -7.94 -28.87 10.28
CA SER A 117 -8.73 -29.68 9.35
C SER A 117 -7.93 -30.01 8.09
N HIS A 118 -8.23 -31.16 7.47
CA HIS A 118 -7.45 -31.65 6.32
C HIS A 118 -7.43 -30.67 5.13
N GLY A 119 -8.56 -30.01 4.84
CA GLY A 119 -8.66 -29.00 3.78
C GLY A 119 -7.75 -27.78 4.03
N VAL A 120 -7.80 -27.21 5.24
CA VAL A 120 -6.97 -26.06 5.61
C VAL A 120 -5.48 -26.45 5.64
N GLY A 121 -5.16 -27.64 6.16
CA GLY A 121 -3.80 -28.17 6.20
C GLY A 121 -3.19 -28.33 4.81
N ARG A 122 -3.99 -28.78 3.82
CA ARG A 122 -3.57 -28.86 2.42
C ARG A 122 -3.28 -27.49 1.83
N GLN A 123 -4.15 -26.51 2.05
CA GLN A 123 -3.92 -25.13 1.59
C GLN A 123 -2.66 -24.53 2.20
N MET A 124 -2.42 -24.74 3.51
CA MET A 124 -1.17 -24.31 4.16
C MET A 124 0.05 -24.96 3.52
N ARG A 125 0.01 -26.27 3.27
CA ARG A 125 1.10 -27.00 2.61
C ARG A 125 1.37 -26.44 1.22
N GLN A 126 0.33 -26.24 0.42
CA GLN A 126 0.46 -25.71 -0.94
C GLN A 126 1.10 -24.32 -0.94
N LEU A 127 0.70 -23.44 -0.01
CA LEU A 127 1.30 -22.11 0.13
C LEU A 127 2.78 -22.18 0.53
N LEU A 128 3.15 -23.08 1.44
CA LEU A 128 4.55 -23.29 1.81
C LEU A 128 5.38 -23.78 0.63
N LEU A 129 4.86 -24.76 -0.13
CA LEU A 129 5.54 -25.30 -1.31
C LEU A 129 5.69 -24.26 -2.42
N ALA A 130 4.66 -23.46 -2.68
CA ALA A 130 4.72 -22.38 -3.66
C ALA A 130 5.78 -21.31 -3.30
N ASN A 131 5.98 -21.07 -2.01
CA ASN A 131 6.93 -20.08 -1.50
C ASN A 131 8.24 -20.68 -1.00
N LEU A 132 8.58 -21.92 -1.37
CA LEU A 132 9.82 -22.60 -0.95
C LEU A 132 11.08 -21.79 -1.25
N HIS A 133 11.09 -21.08 -2.37
CA HIS A 133 12.20 -20.26 -2.82
C HIS A 133 12.58 -19.12 -1.85
N LEU A 134 11.67 -18.73 -0.94
CA LEU A 134 11.97 -17.74 0.10
C LEU A 134 12.84 -18.32 1.22
N PHE A 135 12.78 -19.63 1.46
CA PHE A 135 13.48 -20.28 2.56
C PHE A 135 14.92 -20.66 2.18
N SER A 136 15.78 -20.84 3.19
CA SER A 136 17.12 -21.38 2.96
C SER A 136 17.07 -22.83 2.45
N LEU A 137 18.10 -23.28 1.72
CA LEU A 137 18.15 -24.64 1.17
C LEU A 137 17.99 -25.74 2.24
N LYS A 138 18.52 -25.51 3.45
CA LYS A 138 18.35 -26.42 4.60
C LYS A 138 16.89 -26.51 5.03
N GLN A 139 16.21 -25.38 5.13
CA GLN A 139 14.79 -25.30 5.48
C GLN A 139 13.92 -25.89 4.37
N GLN A 140 14.23 -25.63 3.09
CA GLN A 140 13.52 -26.19 1.94
C GLN A 140 13.53 -27.73 1.98
N ARG A 141 14.71 -28.33 2.18
CA ARG A 141 14.84 -29.79 2.32
C ARG A 141 14.05 -30.33 3.51
N ALA A 142 14.05 -29.63 4.64
CA ALA A 142 13.28 -30.04 5.81
C ALA A 142 11.76 -29.98 5.55
N LEU A 143 11.26 -28.91 4.91
CA LEU A 143 9.83 -28.76 4.56
C LEU A 143 9.36 -29.78 3.51
N GLN A 144 10.25 -30.19 2.61
CA GLN A 144 9.95 -31.22 1.60
C GLN A 144 10.10 -32.65 2.13
N SER A 145 10.90 -32.86 3.17
CA SER A 145 11.13 -34.20 3.73
C SER A 145 9.87 -34.80 4.33
N ASP A 146 9.78 -36.13 4.36
CA ASP A 146 8.67 -36.87 4.98
C ASP A 146 8.47 -36.57 6.47
N SER A 147 9.52 -36.05 7.13
CA SER A 147 9.45 -35.61 8.53
C SER A 147 8.59 -34.36 8.73
N CYS A 148 8.26 -33.64 7.65
CA CYS A 148 7.40 -32.47 7.69
C CYS A 148 5.97 -32.86 8.04
N ARG A 149 5.46 -32.27 9.12
CA ARG A 149 4.11 -32.52 9.66
C ARG A 149 2.99 -32.25 8.65
N PHE A 150 3.25 -31.39 7.66
CA PHE A 150 2.27 -31.07 6.62
C PHE A 150 2.07 -32.21 5.61
N ASN A 151 2.97 -33.19 5.53
CA ASN A 151 2.81 -34.31 4.59
C ASN A 151 1.64 -35.22 4.93
N VAL A 152 1.15 -35.18 6.17
CA VAL A 152 -0.10 -35.85 6.56
C VAL A 152 -1.29 -35.34 5.74
N PHE A 153 -1.24 -34.09 5.24
CA PHE A 153 -2.30 -33.50 4.42
C PHE A 153 -2.08 -33.66 2.90
N ALA A 154 -1.01 -34.35 2.50
CA ALA A 154 -0.67 -34.55 1.10
C ALA A 154 -1.57 -35.60 0.42
N GLU A 155 -2.14 -36.54 1.18
CA GLU A 155 -2.98 -37.58 0.63
C GLU A 155 -4.29 -36.98 0.09
N GLU A 156 -4.46 -37.06 -1.21
CA GLU A 156 -5.75 -36.88 -1.85
C GLU A 156 -6.61 -38.09 -1.51
N ARG A 157 -7.64 -37.90 -0.68
CA ARG A 157 -8.80 -38.78 -0.76
C ARG A 157 -9.52 -38.40 -2.04
N PRO A 158 -9.49 -39.21 -3.10
CA PRO A 158 -10.22 -38.93 -4.33
C PRO A 158 -11.71 -39.10 -4.02
N GLY A 159 -12.39 -38.01 -3.68
CA GLY A 159 -13.81 -38.06 -3.37
C GLY A 159 -14.38 -36.82 -2.69
N GLU A 160 -13.54 -36.03 -2.02
CA GLU A 160 -13.99 -34.78 -1.41
C GLU A 160 -13.83 -33.66 -2.43
N LYS A 161 -14.85 -33.49 -3.29
CA LYS A 161 -14.96 -32.34 -4.19
C LYS A 161 -14.88 -31.10 -3.33
N ASP A 162 -13.76 -30.39 -3.45
CA ASP A 162 -13.52 -29.08 -2.86
C ASP A 162 -14.77 -28.22 -3.10
N SER A 163 -15.55 -28.06 -2.03
CA SER A 163 -16.44 -26.91 -1.92
C SER A 163 -15.48 -25.74 -1.90
N GLU A 164 -15.27 -25.15 -3.07
CA GLU A 164 -14.50 -23.94 -3.24
C GLU A 164 -14.88 -23.02 -2.08
N PRO A 165 -13.96 -22.70 -1.15
CA PRO A 165 -14.30 -21.75 -0.12
C PRO A 165 -14.64 -20.49 -0.87
N ASP A 166 -15.92 -20.11 -0.83
CA ASP A 166 -16.45 -18.87 -1.38
C ASP A 166 -15.68 -17.73 -0.70
N LEU A 167 -14.50 -17.42 -1.23
CA LEU A 167 -13.70 -16.25 -0.93
C LEU A 167 -14.35 -15.04 -1.62
N ARG A 168 -15.69 -15.00 -1.68
CA ARG A 168 -16.42 -13.78 -1.38
C ARG A 168 -15.99 -13.30 -0.01
N LEU A 169 -14.84 -12.64 -0.04
CA LEU A 169 -14.54 -11.47 0.76
C LEU A 169 -15.86 -10.83 1.14
N ASP A 170 -16.13 -10.91 2.44
CA ASP A 170 -17.10 -10.19 3.22
C ASP A 170 -16.90 -8.68 2.99
N ALA A 171 -17.22 -8.23 1.77
CA ALA A 171 -17.60 -6.88 1.49
C ALA A 171 -19.03 -6.76 2.01
N GLY A 172 -19.15 -6.65 3.33
CA GLY A 172 -20.30 -6.13 4.05
C GLY A 172 -20.55 -4.66 3.70
N GLY A 173 -20.60 -4.35 2.40
CA GLY A 173 -21.21 -3.16 1.84
C GLY A 173 -22.63 -3.52 1.46
N SER A 174 -23.49 -3.60 2.48
CA SER A 174 -24.93 -3.40 2.32
C SER A 174 -25.15 -1.97 1.81
N ILE A 175 -24.88 -1.73 0.54
CA ILE A 175 -25.41 -0.59 -0.19
C ILE A 175 -26.68 -1.12 -0.82
N ASP A 176 -27.77 -0.90 -0.10
CA ASP A 176 -29.13 -0.99 -0.57
C ASP A 176 -29.23 -0.64 -2.05
N ARG A 177 -29.55 -1.67 -2.83
CA ARG A 177 -30.22 -1.54 -4.12
C ARG A 177 -31.57 -0.85 -3.91
N VAL A 178 -31.56 0.46 -3.73
CA VAL A 178 -32.67 1.31 -4.17
C VAL A 178 -32.39 1.66 -5.63
N ARG A 179 -32.52 0.65 -6.49
CA ARG A 179 -32.75 0.84 -7.92
C ARG A 179 -34.25 0.94 -8.11
N SER A 180 -34.80 2.11 -7.79
CA SER A 180 -36.12 2.52 -8.28
C SER A 180 -36.06 3.97 -8.75
N SER A 181 -35.96 4.10 -10.08
CA SER A 181 -36.72 5.09 -10.84
C SER A 181 -36.48 6.57 -10.52
N ARG A 182 -35.32 7.11 -10.89
CA ARG A 182 -35.16 8.56 -11.23
C ARG A 182 -34.24 8.77 -12.44
N GLU A 183 -34.48 8.01 -13.51
CA GLU A 183 -34.24 8.53 -14.86
C GLU A 183 -35.33 9.56 -15.16
N ARG A 184 -35.10 10.84 -14.86
CA ARG A 184 -35.75 11.97 -15.53
C ARG A 184 -35.10 13.29 -15.09
N SER A 185 -34.75 14.09 -16.10
CA SER A 185 -34.63 15.56 -16.05
C SER A 185 -33.29 16.23 -15.74
N TRP A 186 -32.22 15.94 -16.50
CA TRP A 186 -31.15 16.94 -16.70
C TRP A 186 -30.74 17.13 -18.17
N ARG A 187 -31.64 16.75 -19.10
CA ARG A 187 -31.59 17.22 -20.50
C ARG A 187 -32.55 18.40 -20.65
N ARG A 188 -32.19 19.59 -20.17
CA ARG A 188 -32.85 20.83 -20.62
C ARG A 188 -31.92 22.04 -20.48
N SER A 189 -31.87 22.79 -21.58
CA SER A 189 -31.35 24.13 -21.74
C SER A 189 -29.83 24.31 -21.90
N TRP A 190 -29.36 24.04 -23.12
CA TRP A 190 -28.37 24.93 -23.73
C TRP A 190 -28.69 25.11 -25.22
N SER A 191 -29.77 25.85 -25.51
CA SER A 191 -30.14 26.26 -26.86
C SER A 191 -31.19 27.38 -26.78
N ARG A 192 -30.73 28.63 -26.73
CA ARG A 192 -31.38 29.82 -27.32
C ARG A 192 -30.72 31.07 -26.76
N SER A 193 -29.95 31.75 -27.61
CA SER A 193 -29.96 33.21 -27.74
C SER A 193 -29.07 33.61 -28.91
N ARG A 194 -29.56 33.33 -30.12
CA ARG A 194 -29.32 34.14 -31.31
C ARG A 194 -30.65 34.83 -31.58
N SER A 195 -30.66 36.17 -31.57
CA SER A 195 -31.33 37.04 -32.57
C SER A 195 -31.76 38.38 -31.98
N ARG A 196 -31.47 39.45 -32.74
CA ARG A 196 -32.10 40.78 -32.79
C ARG A 196 -31.70 41.76 -31.68
N SER A 197 -31.43 43.04 -31.93
CA SER A 197 -31.49 43.91 -33.12
C SER A 197 -30.94 45.29 -32.74
N ARG A 198 -30.73 46.14 -33.75
CA ARG A 198 -30.60 47.63 -33.75
C ARG A 198 -29.17 48.11 -33.97
N SER A 199 -28.93 49.13 -34.79
CA SER A 199 -29.74 49.91 -35.74
C SER A 199 -28.75 50.68 -36.60
#